data_AF-A0A2T5BI59-F1
#
_entry.id   AF-A0A2T5BI59-F1
#
_cell.length_a   1.000
_cell.length_b   1.000
_cell.length_c   1.000
_cell.angle_alpha   90.00
_cell.angle_beta   90.00
_cell.angle_gamma   90.00
#
_symmetry.space_group_name_H-M   'P 1'
#
loop_
_entity.id
_entity.type
_entity.pdbx_description
1 polymer ?
#
loop_
_entity_poly.entity_id
_entity_poly.type
_entity_poly.pdbx_seq_one_letter_code
_entity_poly.pdbx_strand_id
1 'polypeptide(L)'
;MRDVIGPSTKLTYGADWSEYFGYHPADGSGEVHFNLDPLWASPAIDAVGIDNYMPLADWRDGDAVSGNPDGFRLADDEPAMRAMITGGEGYDWYYGSEADRKARVRSPIIDGLAGKHWLYRYKDLEGWWSTRHFDRAGGAEASQPSAWVPRSKPIWFTELGCPAVDKGANQPNVFTDPKSAENALPYFSGGGRADAMQRRFLDAHHGWWQGGGAAAGLVDPDHVFVWTWDARPYPAFPENARLWADGRNWQLGHWLSGRLGTTTVADAIAAILADHGFSDFDVSMVGGDLTGFRVRGRGPERGAGSGVAGNASSDGQGTSAKARILPTSENPMSTDRLPVWRTKKYADLTLAGVTGDGVFSGYASLFGEVDLGKDAIQPGAFVKSLEKRGAAGVRMLFQHDPAEPLGRWRTIREDGRGLYVEGVLSPGVARAREVHQLMKSGALDGLSIGFQTVRSRTDRTTGVRRILEADLWEISIVTFPMLPSARVSNVKNARWFWLPARRR
;
A
#
# COMPACT_ATOMS: atom_id res chain seq x y z
N MET A 1 -6.74 -6.33 -37.71
CA MET A 1 -5.98 -7.17 -36.75
C MET A 1 -5.93 -8.62 -37.20
N ARG A 2 -7.07 -9.31 -37.34
CA ARG A 2 -7.12 -10.71 -37.80
C ARG A 2 -6.49 -10.95 -39.18
N ASP A 3 -6.57 -9.99 -40.10
CA ASP A 3 -5.89 -10.09 -41.40
C ASP A 3 -4.34 -10.08 -41.29
N VAL A 4 -3.80 -9.57 -40.18
CA VAL A 4 -2.36 -9.44 -39.94
C VAL A 4 -1.83 -10.57 -39.05
N ILE A 5 -2.53 -10.85 -37.94
CA ILE A 5 -2.08 -11.84 -36.94
C ILE A 5 -2.60 -13.25 -37.26
N GLY A 6 -3.75 -13.35 -37.95
CA GLY A 6 -4.37 -14.61 -38.33
C GLY A 6 -5.88 -14.63 -38.03
N PRO A 7 -6.67 -15.41 -38.79
CA PRO A 7 -8.13 -15.45 -38.64
C PRO A 7 -8.59 -16.06 -37.31
N SER A 8 -7.75 -16.87 -36.65
CA SER A 8 -8.03 -17.48 -35.35
C SER A 8 -7.76 -16.55 -34.16
N THR A 9 -7.18 -15.36 -34.38
CA THR A 9 -6.86 -14.42 -33.30
C THR A 9 -8.11 -13.95 -32.58
N LYS A 10 -8.15 -14.19 -31.27
CA LYS A 10 -9.18 -13.68 -30.38
C LYS A 10 -8.93 -12.22 -30.04
N LEU A 11 -10.00 -11.43 -30.00
CA LEU A 11 -9.99 -10.00 -29.75
C LEU A 11 -10.86 -9.69 -28.54
N THR A 12 -10.34 -8.88 -27.63
CA THR A 12 -11.08 -8.33 -26.50
C THR A 12 -10.59 -6.92 -26.20
N TYR A 13 -11.25 -6.24 -25.26
CA TYR A 13 -10.86 -4.97 -24.67
C TYR A 13 -10.69 -5.21 -23.17
N GLY A 14 -9.57 -4.76 -22.58
CA GLY A 14 -9.39 -4.77 -21.12
C GLY A 14 -10.05 -3.54 -20.54
N ALA A 15 -11.28 -3.68 -20.07
CA ALA A 15 -11.96 -2.60 -19.36
C ALA A 15 -11.55 -2.62 -17.89
N ASP A 16 -11.38 -1.46 -17.28
CA ASP A 16 -11.14 -1.39 -15.84
C ASP A 16 -12.34 -2.00 -15.06
N TRP A 17 -12.06 -2.65 -13.93
CA TRP A 17 -13.09 -3.21 -13.04
C TRP A 17 -14.14 -2.18 -12.60
N SER A 18 -13.81 -0.89 -12.59
CA SER A 18 -14.73 0.20 -12.27
C SER A 18 -15.53 0.72 -13.47
N GLU A 19 -15.26 0.24 -14.68
CA GLU A 19 -15.87 0.70 -15.94
C GLU A 19 -16.74 -0.37 -16.62
N TYR A 20 -16.33 -1.64 -16.57
CA TYR A 20 -16.88 -2.70 -17.45
C TYR A 20 -18.42 -2.81 -17.42
N PHE A 21 -19.04 -2.51 -16.27
CA PHE A 21 -20.45 -2.74 -15.98
C PHE A 21 -21.38 -1.61 -16.43
N GLY A 22 -20.81 -0.50 -16.89
CA GLY A 22 -21.54 0.68 -17.36
C GLY A 22 -21.01 1.97 -16.74
N TYR A 23 -21.44 3.10 -17.30
CA TYR A 23 -21.12 4.43 -16.80
C TYR A 23 -22.22 4.94 -15.86
N HIS A 24 -21.81 5.33 -14.66
CA HIS A 24 -22.68 5.81 -13.58
C HIS A 24 -22.22 7.21 -13.13
N PRO A 25 -22.86 8.29 -13.61
CA PRO A 25 -22.54 9.64 -13.16
C PRO A 25 -22.71 9.81 -11.65
N ALA A 26 -21.68 10.32 -10.98
CA ALA A 26 -21.71 10.64 -9.54
C ALA A 26 -22.38 12.01 -9.25
N ASP A 27 -23.31 12.45 -10.10
CA ASP A 27 -23.98 13.76 -9.99
C ASP A 27 -25.38 13.68 -9.36
N GLY A 28 -25.79 12.49 -8.92
CA GLY A 28 -27.09 12.24 -8.31
C GLY A 28 -28.25 12.15 -9.31
N SER A 29 -27.97 12.16 -10.62
CA SER A 29 -28.98 11.99 -11.68
C SER A 29 -29.66 10.61 -11.64
N GLY A 30 -28.99 9.60 -11.09
CA GLY A 30 -29.45 8.21 -11.15
C GLY A 30 -29.38 7.64 -12.57
N GLU A 31 -28.60 8.26 -13.46
CA GLU A 31 -28.34 7.74 -14.79
C GLU A 31 -27.46 6.49 -14.75
N VAL A 32 -27.75 5.55 -15.65
CA VAL A 32 -26.91 4.37 -15.90
C VAL A 32 -26.86 4.15 -17.40
N HIS A 33 -25.65 4.15 -17.95
CA HIS A 33 -25.43 3.97 -19.38
C HIS A 33 -24.57 2.75 -19.62
N PHE A 34 -25.09 1.75 -20.33
CA PHE A 34 -24.31 0.60 -20.77
C PHE A 34 -23.47 0.93 -22.00
N ASN A 35 -22.59 1.93 -21.86
CA ASN A 35 -21.79 2.52 -22.94
C ASN A 35 -20.85 1.52 -23.65
N LEU A 36 -20.46 0.44 -22.98
CA LEU A 36 -19.62 -0.62 -23.55
C LEU A 36 -20.40 -1.78 -24.18
N ASP A 37 -21.72 -1.88 -23.99
CA ASP A 37 -22.50 -2.98 -24.56
C ASP A 37 -22.43 -3.08 -26.09
N PRO A 38 -22.36 -1.99 -26.88
CA PRO A 38 -22.12 -2.10 -28.32
C PRO A 38 -20.78 -2.79 -28.66
N LEU A 39 -19.74 -2.56 -27.86
CA LEU A 39 -18.44 -3.23 -27.99
C LEU A 39 -18.58 -4.71 -27.62
N TRP A 40 -19.16 -4.99 -26.45
CA TRP A 40 -19.36 -6.35 -25.95
C TRP A 40 -20.29 -7.20 -26.81
N ALA A 41 -21.28 -6.61 -27.47
CA ALA A 41 -22.18 -7.29 -28.39
C ALA A 41 -21.57 -7.50 -29.78
N SER A 42 -20.54 -6.73 -30.15
CA SER A 42 -19.94 -6.79 -31.48
C SER A 42 -19.45 -8.19 -31.83
N PRO A 43 -19.78 -8.77 -33.00
CA PRO A 43 -19.28 -10.09 -33.41
C PRO A 43 -17.75 -10.12 -33.62
N ALA A 44 -17.09 -8.96 -33.64
CA ALA A 44 -15.64 -8.86 -33.74
C ALA A 44 -14.92 -9.10 -32.39
N ILE A 45 -15.63 -8.99 -31.27
CA ILE A 45 -15.11 -9.19 -29.91
C ILE A 45 -15.45 -10.60 -29.44
N ASP A 46 -14.50 -11.33 -28.88
CA ASP A 46 -14.68 -12.74 -28.50
C ASP A 46 -15.07 -12.93 -27.02
N ALA A 47 -14.73 -11.98 -26.15
CA ALA A 47 -14.96 -12.05 -24.70
C ALA A 47 -15.17 -10.65 -24.10
N VAL A 48 -15.69 -10.58 -22.88
CA VAL A 48 -15.70 -9.36 -22.06
C VAL A 48 -14.41 -9.36 -21.25
N GLY A 49 -13.46 -8.47 -21.57
CA GLY A 49 -12.20 -8.36 -20.84
C GLY A 49 -12.32 -7.40 -19.65
N ILE A 50 -11.84 -7.82 -18.48
CA ILE A 50 -11.87 -7.03 -17.25
C ILE A 50 -10.47 -7.05 -16.60
N ASP A 51 -9.93 -5.87 -16.31
CA ASP A 51 -8.77 -5.70 -15.44
C ASP A 51 -9.27 -5.76 -13.98
N ASN A 52 -9.25 -6.97 -13.41
CA ASN A 52 -9.93 -7.27 -12.15
C ASN A 52 -9.06 -6.91 -10.94
N TYR A 53 -9.34 -5.73 -10.38
CA TYR A 53 -8.74 -5.23 -9.14
C TYR A 53 -9.77 -4.99 -8.02
N MET A 54 -10.87 -5.76 -8.03
CA MET A 54 -11.95 -5.62 -7.06
C MET A 54 -11.48 -5.98 -5.64
N PRO A 55 -11.75 -5.16 -4.61
CA PRO A 55 -11.32 -5.45 -3.23
C PRO A 55 -11.85 -6.78 -2.70
N LEU A 56 -10.98 -7.55 -2.05
CA LEU A 56 -11.35 -8.80 -1.36
C LEU A 56 -11.26 -8.69 0.16
N ALA A 57 -10.97 -7.52 0.73
CA ALA A 57 -10.90 -7.32 2.19
C ALA A 57 -11.17 -5.85 2.62
N ASP A 58 -11.51 -5.65 3.89
CA ASP A 58 -11.45 -4.36 4.62
C ASP A 58 -10.77 -4.57 5.98
N TRP A 59 -9.63 -5.28 5.97
CA TRP A 59 -8.90 -5.62 7.19
C TRP A 59 -8.25 -4.37 7.80
N ARG A 60 -8.28 -4.26 9.13
CA ARG A 60 -7.62 -3.19 9.91
C ARG A 60 -6.83 -3.79 11.07
N ASP A 61 -5.82 -3.07 11.56
CA ASP A 61 -4.94 -3.59 12.63
C ASP A 61 -5.73 -3.95 13.91
N GLY A 62 -6.80 -3.20 14.22
CA GLY A 62 -7.67 -3.48 15.36
C GLY A 62 -8.46 -4.80 15.25
N ASP A 63 -8.65 -5.33 14.04
CA ASP A 63 -9.43 -6.55 13.79
C ASP A 63 -8.75 -7.80 14.35
N ALA A 64 -7.42 -7.79 14.46
CA ALA A 64 -6.66 -8.88 15.08
C ALA A 64 -7.07 -9.10 16.54
N VAL A 65 -7.58 -8.06 17.21
CA VAL A 65 -7.99 -8.10 18.62
C VAL A 65 -9.50 -8.13 18.78
N SER A 66 -10.21 -7.30 18.01
CA SER A 66 -11.67 -7.11 18.15
C SER A 66 -12.51 -8.02 17.25
N GLY A 67 -11.85 -8.78 16.37
CA GLY A 67 -12.50 -9.53 15.29
C GLY A 67 -12.80 -8.62 14.09
N ASN A 68 -12.84 -9.23 12.90
CA ASN A 68 -13.23 -8.56 11.67
C ASN A 68 -14.73 -8.80 11.39
N PRO A 69 -15.48 -7.76 10.98
CA PRO A 69 -16.93 -7.88 10.73
C PRO A 69 -17.30 -8.81 9.58
N ASP A 70 -16.37 -9.07 8.65
CA ASP A 70 -16.58 -9.95 7.49
C ASP A 70 -16.07 -11.38 7.75
N GLY A 71 -15.75 -11.72 8.99
CA GLY A 71 -15.35 -13.07 9.41
C GLY A 71 -13.89 -13.43 9.15
N PHE A 72 -13.07 -12.47 8.72
CA PHE A 72 -11.63 -12.69 8.59
C PHE A 72 -11.01 -13.00 9.95
N ARG A 73 -10.10 -13.98 9.97
CA ARG A 73 -9.31 -14.31 11.16
C ARG A 73 -7.91 -13.69 11.11
N LEU A 74 -7.40 -13.45 9.90
CA LEU A 74 -6.11 -12.82 9.59
C LEU A 74 -6.30 -11.87 8.40
N ALA A 75 -5.34 -10.96 8.20
CA ALA A 75 -5.34 -10.08 7.03
C ALA A 75 -5.31 -10.84 5.70
N ASP A 76 -4.63 -12.00 5.66
CA ASP A 76 -4.43 -12.87 4.51
C ASP A 76 -5.27 -14.18 4.56
N ASP A 77 -6.43 -14.15 5.25
CA ASP A 77 -7.34 -15.30 5.38
C ASP A 77 -8.04 -15.62 4.04
N GLU A 78 -7.50 -16.60 3.31
CA GLU A 78 -7.96 -16.99 1.97
C GLU A 78 -9.44 -17.39 1.89
N PRO A 79 -9.99 -18.26 2.77
CA PRO A 79 -11.42 -18.56 2.76
C PRO A 79 -12.32 -17.32 2.89
N ALA A 80 -11.91 -16.36 3.71
CA ALA A 80 -12.65 -15.12 3.89
C ALA A 80 -12.54 -14.22 2.64
N MET A 81 -11.34 -14.09 2.03
CA MET A 81 -11.17 -13.41 0.75
C MET A 81 -11.99 -14.03 -0.37
N ARG A 82 -12.05 -15.37 -0.44
CA ARG A 82 -12.85 -16.09 -1.44
C ARG A 82 -14.34 -15.77 -1.29
N ALA A 83 -14.85 -15.72 -0.07
CA ALA A 83 -16.23 -15.33 0.20
C ALA A 83 -16.51 -13.88 -0.24
N MET A 84 -15.49 -13.02 -0.22
CA MET A 84 -15.63 -11.65 -0.72
C MET A 84 -15.70 -11.58 -2.25
N ILE A 85 -15.39 -12.60 -3.04
CA ILE A 85 -15.47 -12.48 -4.52
C ILE A 85 -16.88 -12.08 -4.98
N THR A 86 -17.92 -12.62 -4.33
CA THR A 86 -19.33 -12.27 -4.55
C THR A 86 -19.95 -11.62 -3.31
N GLY A 87 -19.18 -10.80 -2.59
CA GLY A 87 -19.59 -10.16 -1.33
C GLY A 87 -18.73 -8.94 -0.97
N GLY A 88 -19.01 -8.33 0.18
CA GLY A 88 -18.20 -7.24 0.73
C GLY A 88 -18.30 -5.91 -0.03
N GLU A 89 -17.21 -5.14 -0.04
CA GLU A 89 -17.15 -3.86 -0.75
C GLU A 89 -17.43 -4.05 -2.23
N GLY A 90 -18.36 -3.29 -2.82
CA GLY A 90 -18.73 -3.40 -4.24
C GLY A 90 -19.80 -4.43 -4.56
N TYR A 91 -20.26 -5.19 -3.57
CA TYR A 91 -21.37 -6.12 -3.70
C TYR A 91 -22.44 -5.86 -2.63
N ASP A 92 -22.08 -6.02 -1.36
CA ASP A 92 -23.02 -5.82 -0.24
C ASP A 92 -23.09 -4.34 0.14
N TRP A 93 -21.95 -3.66 0.14
CA TRP A 93 -21.81 -2.31 0.68
C TRP A 93 -20.72 -1.49 -0.03
N TYR A 94 -20.72 -0.18 0.22
CA TYR A 94 -19.69 0.76 -0.22
C TYR A 94 -19.43 1.81 0.88
N TYR A 95 -18.34 2.58 0.72
CA TYR A 95 -18.08 3.77 1.52
C TYR A 95 -18.47 5.04 0.76
N GLY A 96 -19.36 5.85 1.33
CA GLY A 96 -19.81 7.10 0.71
C GLY A 96 -18.76 8.21 0.72
N SER A 97 -17.77 8.11 1.60
CA SER A 97 -16.68 9.07 1.73
C SER A 97 -15.44 8.46 2.37
N GLU A 98 -14.32 9.17 2.29
CA GLU A 98 -13.10 8.83 3.03
C GLU A 98 -13.31 8.88 4.56
N ALA A 99 -14.20 9.74 5.05
CA ALA A 99 -14.55 9.78 6.46
C ALA A 99 -15.30 8.50 6.88
N ASP A 100 -16.24 8.06 6.05
CA ASP A 100 -16.97 6.81 6.26
C ASP A 100 -16.04 5.60 6.20
N ARG A 101 -15.10 5.57 5.25
CA ARG A 101 -14.06 4.54 5.17
C ARG A 101 -13.27 4.49 6.47
N LYS A 102 -12.72 5.62 6.93
CA LYS A 102 -11.97 5.70 8.20
C LYS A 102 -12.79 5.24 9.41
N ALA A 103 -14.07 5.64 9.47
CA ALA A 103 -14.97 5.26 10.56
C ALA A 103 -15.60 3.85 10.43
N ARG A 104 -15.36 3.15 9.31
CA ARG A 104 -16.03 1.89 8.94
C ARG A 104 -17.57 2.04 8.84
N VAL A 105 -18.06 3.19 8.40
CA VAL A 105 -19.49 3.41 8.15
C VAL A 105 -19.84 2.91 6.75
N ARG A 106 -20.37 1.69 6.67
CA ARG A 106 -20.70 1.03 5.41
C ARG A 106 -22.14 1.32 5.01
N SER A 107 -22.35 1.70 3.75
CA SER A 107 -23.68 1.91 3.18
C SER A 107 -24.06 0.75 2.26
N PRO A 108 -25.28 0.22 2.34
CA PRO A 108 -25.69 -0.91 1.51
C PRO A 108 -25.80 -0.50 0.03
N ILE A 109 -25.41 -1.38 -0.88
CA ILE A 109 -25.62 -1.17 -2.32
C ILE A 109 -27.03 -1.64 -2.66
N ILE A 110 -27.94 -0.68 -2.79
CA ILE A 110 -29.34 -0.93 -3.14
C ILE A 110 -29.81 -0.09 -4.33
N ASP A 111 -30.63 -0.69 -5.20
CA ASP A 111 -31.27 0.01 -6.33
C ASP A 111 -32.33 1.00 -5.82
N GLY A 112 -33.08 0.60 -4.78
CA GLY A 112 -34.18 1.42 -4.24
C GLY A 112 -35.41 1.50 -5.15
N LEU A 113 -35.33 1.00 -6.39
CA LEU A 113 -36.40 0.96 -7.37
C LEU A 113 -36.83 -0.47 -7.71
N ALA A 114 -36.29 -1.05 -8.79
CA ALA A 114 -36.72 -2.36 -9.31
C ALA A 114 -36.09 -3.56 -8.58
N GLY A 115 -35.29 -3.30 -7.52
CA GLY A 115 -34.53 -4.34 -6.81
C GLY A 115 -33.39 -4.92 -7.63
N LYS A 116 -32.97 -4.28 -8.72
CA LYS A 116 -31.88 -4.72 -9.59
C LYS A 116 -30.53 -4.28 -9.03
N HIS A 117 -30.20 -4.78 -7.85
CA HIS A 117 -28.99 -4.39 -7.11
C HIS A 117 -27.70 -4.60 -7.91
N TRP A 118 -27.64 -5.66 -8.73
CA TRP A 118 -26.52 -5.99 -9.60
C TRP A 118 -26.06 -4.80 -10.47
N LEU A 119 -26.98 -3.89 -10.81
CA LEU A 119 -26.68 -2.71 -11.62
C LEU A 119 -25.64 -1.80 -10.97
N TYR A 120 -25.63 -1.73 -9.64
CA TYR A 120 -24.74 -0.85 -8.86
C TYR A 120 -23.62 -1.62 -8.16
N ARG A 121 -23.51 -2.93 -8.42
CA ARG A 121 -22.52 -3.83 -7.81
C ARG A 121 -21.48 -4.19 -8.84
N TYR A 122 -20.35 -3.48 -8.83
CA TYR A 122 -19.25 -3.77 -9.76
C TYR A 122 -18.64 -5.17 -9.55
N LYS A 123 -18.99 -5.90 -8.48
CA LYS A 123 -18.58 -7.31 -8.28
C LYS A 123 -19.62 -8.33 -8.72
N ASP A 124 -20.83 -7.88 -9.04
CA ASP A 124 -21.94 -8.77 -9.43
C ASP A 124 -21.84 -9.16 -10.90
N LEU A 125 -20.74 -9.87 -11.22
CA LEU A 125 -20.42 -10.35 -12.55
C LEU A 125 -21.54 -11.24 -13.10
N GLU A 126 -22.09 -12.13 -12.26
CA GLU A 126 -23.17 -13.03 -12.69
C GLU A 126 -24.46 -12.25 -12.97
N GLY A 127 -24.86 -11.33 -12.09
CA GLY A 127 -26.05 -10.51 -12.28
C GLY A 127 -25.97 -9.68 -13.56
N TRP A 128 -24.83 -9.04 -13.82
CA TRP A 128 -24.57 -8.32 -15.06
C TRP A 128 -24.58 -9.27 -16.28
N TRP A 129 -23.77 -10.32 -16.27
CA TRP A 129 -23.60 -11.23 -17.40
C TRP A 129 -24.88 -11.97 -17.81
N SER A 130 -25.70 -12.34 -16.83
CA SER A 130 -26.90 -13.16 -17.03
C SER A 130 -28.19 -12.36 -17.28
N THR A 131 -28.15 -11.03 -17.20
CA THR A 131 -29.33 -10.18 -17.29
C THR A 131 -29.36 -9.35 -18.57
N ARG A 132 -30.57 -9.01 -19.04
CA ARG A 132 -30.75 -8.06 -20.13
C ARG A 132 -30.55 -6.64 -19.61
N HIS A 133 -29.73 -5.86 -20.30
CA HIS A 133 -29.40 -4.49 -19.91
C HIS A 133 -30.37 -3.47 -20.50
N PHE A 134 -30.72 -2.48 -19.69
CA PHE A 134 -31.56 -1.33 -20.05
C PHE A 134 -30.95 -0.10 -19.41
N ASP A 135 -30.59 0.90 -20.21
CA ASP A 135 -30.11 2.18 -19.69
C ASP A 135 -31.15 2.80 -18.74
N ARG A 136 -30.70 3.70 -17.87
CA ARG A 136 -31.57 4.45 -16.96
C ARG A 136 -31.42 5.93 -17.12
N ALA A 137 -32.56 6.62 -17.16
CA ALA A 137 -32.65 8.08 -17.13
C ALA A 137 -33.48 8.49 -15.91
N GLY A 138 -32.89 9.26 -14.99
CA GLY A 138 -33.57 9.64 -13.75
C GLY A 138 -33.96 8.43 -12.87
N GLY A 139 -33.19 7.34 -12.93
CA GLY A 139 -33.47 6.09 -12.24
C GLY A 139 -34.49 5.16 -12.92
N ALA A 140 -35.24 5.62 -13.92
CA ALA A 140 -36.20 4.80 -14.64
C ALA A 140 -35.53 4.04 -15.80
N GLU A 141 -35.89 2.78 -16.00
CA GLU A 141 -35.39 1.97 -17.13
C GLU A 141 -35.93 2.45 -18.47
N ALA A 142 -35.04 2.48 -19.45
CA ALA A 142 -35.40 2.67 -20.84
C ALA A 142 -36.31 1.54 -21.35
N SER A 143 -37.17 1.83 -22.31
CA SER A 143 -38.08 0.84 -22.90
C SER A 143 -37.38 -0.14 -23.85
N GLN A 144 -36.22 0.24 -24.37
CA GLN A 144 -35.42 -0.58 -25.28
C GLN A 144 -34.19 -1.09 -24.54
N PRO A 145 -33.85 -2.38 -24.69
CA PRO A 145 -32.62 -2.90 -24.13
C PRO A 145 -31.41 -2.42 -24.94
N SER A 146 -30.24 -2.52 -24.32
CA SER A 146 -28.97 -2.37 -25.03
C SER A 146 -28.74 -3.53 -26.02
N ALA A 147 -27.61 -3.46 -26.73
CA ALA A 147 -27.14 -4.50 -27.63
C ALA A 147 -26.71 -5.79 -26.92
N TRP A 148 -26.47 -5.77 -25.60
CA TRP A 148 -26.03 -6.94 -24.86
C TRP A 148 -27.05 -8.07 -24.91
N VAL A 149 -26.55 -9.28 -25.14
CA VAL A 149 -27.31 -10.52 -25.07
C VAL A 149 -26.80 -11.30 -23.85
N PRO A 150 -27.68 -11.64 -22.89
CA PRO A 150 -27.28 -12.38 -21.70
C PRO A 150 -26.50 -13.64 -22.04
N ARG A 151 -25.40 -13.87 -21.31
CA ARG A 151 -24.56 -15.07 -21.44
C ARG A 151 -23.95 -15.29 -22.82
N SER A 152 -23.91 -14.26 -23.67
CA SER A 152 -23.47 -14.40 -25.06
C SER A 152 -21.96 -14.63 -25.21
N LYS A 153 -21.16 -14.18 -24.24
CA LYS A 153 -19.69 -14.28 -24.24
C LYS A 153 -19.16 -14.53 -22.85
N PRO A 154 -18.06 -15.27 -22.69
CA PRO A 154 -17.40 -15.42 -21.40
C PRO A 154 -16.72 -14.10 -20.99
N ILE A 155 -16.44 -13.99 -19.70
CA ILE A 155 -15.57 -12.98 -19.11
C ILE A 155 -14.15 -13.53 -19.05
N TRP A 156 -13.20 -12.71 -19.48
CA TRP A 156 -11.76 -12.93 -19.31
C TRP A 156 -11.24 -11.91 -18.32
N PHE A 157 -10.38 -12.33 -17.38
CA PHE A 157 -9.62 -11.37 -16.60
C PHE A 157 -8.33 -11.07 -17.34
N THR A 158 -8.28 -9.90 -17.96
CA THR A 158 -7.13 -9.41 -18.74
C THR A 158 -5.98 -8.98 -17.84
N GLU A 159 -6.31 -8.56 -16.62
CA GLU A 159 -5.39 -8.37 -15.51
C GLU A 159 -6.03 -8.91 -14.22
N LEU A 160 -5.21 -9.48 -13.34
CA LEU A 160 -5.61 -9.92 -12.01
C LEU A 160 -4.41 -9.80 -11.07
N GLY A 161 -4.61 -9.23 -9.89
CA GLY A 161 -3.61 -9.29 -8.82
C GLY A 161 -3.77 -8.21 -7.78
N CYS A 162 -2.90 -8.24 -6.78
CA CYS A 162 -2.78 -7.18 -5.78
C CYS A 162 -1.30 -6.91 -5.48
N PRO A 163 -0.96 -5.72 -4.94
CA PRO A 163 0.42 -5.42 -4.55
C PRO A 163 0.83 -6.33 -3.38
N ALA A 164 2.09 -6.75 -3.35
CA ALA A 164 2.64 -7.56 -2.25
C ALA A 164 2.99 -6.69 -1.03
N VAL A 165 1.96 -6.05 -0.50
CA VAL A 165 1.99 -5.16 0.66
C VAL A 165 1.01 -5.71 1.70
N ASP A 166 1.26 -5.47 2.98
CA ASP A 166 0.26 -5.74 4.01
C ASP A 166 -1.07 -5.10 3.63
N LYS A 167 -2.15 -5.90 3.72
CA LYS A 167 -3.50 -5.50 3.33
C LYS A 167 -3.68 -5.16 1.84
N GLY A 168 -2.83 -5.72 0.95
CA GLY A 168 -2.96 -5.60 -0.51
C GLY A 168 -4.37 -5.87 -1.05
N ALA A 169 -5.08 -6.84 -0.46
CA ALA A 169 -6.47 -7.17 -0.84
C ALA A 169 -7.50 -6.07 -0.53
N ASN A 170 -7.17 -5.09 0.32
CA ASN A 170 -8.07 -3.96 0.63
C ASN A 170 -8.21 -2.99 -0.54
N GLN A 171 -7.19 -2.88 -1.39
CA GLN A 171 -7.20 -1.98 -2.55
C GLN A 171 -6.27 -2.53 -3.65
N PRO A 172 -6.68 -3.58 -4.37
CA PRO A 172 -5.79 -4.31 -5.27
C PRO A 172 -5.24 -3.49 -6.45
N ASN A 173 -5.91 -2.40 -6.83
CA ASN A 173 -5.55 -1.57 -8.00
C ASN A 173 -4.33 -0.66 -7.77
N VAL A 174 -3.89 -0.42 -6.52
CA VAL A 174 -2.82 0.56 -6.28
C VAL A 174 -1.44 -0.03 -6.49
N PHE A 175 -0.58 0.77 -7.13
CA PHE A 175 0.79 0.42 -7.44
C PHE A 175 1.71 1.27 -6.57
N THR A 176 2.65 0.68 -5.84
CA THR A 176 3.68 1.46 -5.12
C THR A 176 4.81 1.91 -6.07
N ASP A 177 4.43 2.50 -7.20
CA ASP A 177 5.33 3.06 -8.21
C ASP A 177 5.07 4.57 -8.34
N PRO A 178 6.02 5.43 -7.96
CA PRO A 178 5.90 6.89 -8.13
C PRO A 178 5.60 7.37 -9.55
N LYS A 179 5.80 6.53 -10.57
CA LYS A 179 5.46 6.82 -11.97
C LYS A 179 4.01 6.50 -12.34
N SER A 180 3.31 5.74 -11.51
CA SER A 180 1.92 5.34 -11.74
C SER A 180 0.95 6.43 -11.29
N ALA A 181 -0.13 6.62 -12.04
CA ALA A 181 -1.26 7.44 -11.59
C ALA A 181 -1.94 6.82 -10.36
N GLU A 182 -1.80 5.50 -10.20
CA GLU A 182 -2.32 4.69 -9.09
C GLU A 182 -1.29 4.58 -7.94
N ASN A 183 -0.37 5.55 -7.80
CA ASN A 183 0.68 5.51 -6.77
C ASN A 183 0.14 5.69 -5.35
N ALA A 184 -0.17 4.58 -4.69
CA ALA A 184 -0.67 4.57 -3.32
C ALA A 184 -0.32 3.27 -2.57
N LEU A 185 -0.48 3.32 -1.25
CA LEU A 185 -0.53 2.13 -0.41
C LEU A 185 -1.99 1.68 -0.30
N PRO A 186 -2.25 0.36 -0.17
CA PRO A 186 -3.59 -0.13 0.06
C PRO A 186 -4.23 0.49 1.30
N TYR A 187 -5.56 0.60 1.32
CA TYR A 187 -6.26 1.18 2.46
C TYR A 187 -5.85 0.53 3.79
N PHE A 188 -5.49 1.39 4.76
CA PHE A 188 -5.04 1.02 6.11
C PHE A 188 -3.73 0.22 6.18
N SER A 189 -3.03 0.05 5.06
CA SER A 189 -1.72 -0.61 5.01
C SER A 189 -0.65 0.18 5.76
N GLY A 190 0.26 -0.53 6.42
CA GLY A 190 1.48 0.04 7.00
C GLY A 190 2.63 0.18 5.99
N GLY A 191 2.46 -0.35 4.77
CA GLY A 191 3.49 -0.34 3.71
C GLY A 191 4.54 -1.46 3.85
N GLY A 192 4.28 -2.46 4.69
CA GLY A 192 5.16 -3.61 4.86
C GLY A 192 5.04 -4.58 3.68
N ARG A 193 6.17 -5.13 3.19
CA ARG A 193 6.13 -6.18 2.17
C ARG A 193 5.42 -7.43 2.74
N ALA A 194 4.47 -7.96 1.98
CA ALA A 194 3.74 -9.17 2.33
C ALA A 194 3.47 -10.03 1.08
N ASP A 195 4.40 -10.93 0.76
CA ASP A 195 4.24 -11.85 -0.38
C ASP A 195 3.03 -12.79 -0.16
N ALA A 196 2.75 -13.16 1.10
CA ALA A 196 1.68 -14.10 1.44
C ALA A 196 0.30 -13.51 1.12
N MET A 197 0.13 -12.21 1.31
CA MET A 197 -1.08 -11.48 0.93
C MET A 197 -1.37 -11.66 -0.57
N GLN A 198 -0.36 -11.46 -1.41
CA GLN A 198 -0.48 -11.63 -2.85
C GLN A 198 -0.80 -13.08 -3.23
N ARG A 199 -0.11 -14.05 -2.62
CA ARG A 199 -0.39 -15.47 -2.87
C ARG A 199 -1.82 -15.85 -2.48
N ARG A 200 -2.28 -15.44 -1.29
CA ARG A 200 -3.61 -15.76 -0.76
C ARG A 200 -4.73 -15.10 -1.56
N PHE A 201 -4.51 -13.88 -2.05
CA PHE A 201 -5.42 -13.21 -2.98
C PHE A 201 -5.60 -14.00 -4.29
N LEU A 202 -4.49 -14.48 -4.86
CA LEU A 202 -4.52 -15.29 -6.08
C LEU A 202 -5.11 -16.68 -5.83
N ASP A 203 -4.81 -17.31 -4.70
CA ASP A 203 -5.40 -18.59 -4.27
C ASP A 203 -6.94 -18.48 -4.17
N ALA A 204 -7.46 -17.37 -3.63
CA ALA A 204 -8.89 -17.12 -3.52
C ALA A 204 -9.57 -17.06 -4.90
N HIS A 205 -9.01 -16.27 -5.82
CA HIS A 205 -9.54 -16.18 -7.19
C HIS A 205 -9.41 -17.50 -7.95
N HIS A 206 -8.22 -18.10 -7.95
CA HIS A 206 -8.00 -19.38 -8.63
C HIS A 206 -8.95 -20.45 -8.10
N GLY A 207 -9.09 -20.58 -6.78
CA GLY A 207 -9.97 -21.56 -6.15
C GLY A 207 -11.45 -21.35 -6.45
N TRP A 208 -11.89 -20.11 -6.59
CA TRP A 208 -13.28 -19.78 -6.94
C TRP A 208 -13.60 -20.02 -8.42
N TRP A 209 -12.79 -19.47 -9.32
CA TRP A 209 -13.06 -19.50 -10.77
C TRP A 209 -12.80 -20.88 -11.41
N GLN A 210 -11.89 -21.66 -10.86
CA GLN A 210 -11.69 -23.07 -11.25
C GLN A 210 -12.64 -24.02 -10.50
N GLY A 211 -13.26 -23.54 -9.42
CA GLY A 211 -14.19 -24.32 -8.61
C GLY A 211 -15.58 -24.42 -9.22
N GLY A 212 -16.47 -25.15 -8.54
CA GLY A 212 -17.89 -25.27 -8.94
C GLY A 212 -18.80 -24.16 -8.42
N GLY A 213 -18.24 -23.08 -7.83
CA GLY A 213 -19.01 -22.01 -7.18
C GLY A 213 -19.56 -20.95 -8.15
N ALA A 214 -18.86 -20.69 -9.25
CA ALA A 214 -19.28 -19.73 -10.27
C ALA A 214 -20.26 -20.35 -11.28
N ALA A 215 -21.14 -19.52 -11.86
CA ALA A 215 -22.01 -19.95 -12.95
C ALA A 215 -21.19 -20.45 -14.15
N ALA A 216 -21.59 -21.59 -14.71
CA ALA A 216 -20.89 -22.20 -15.84
C ALA A 216 -20.85 -21.25 -17.05
N GLY A 217 -19.64 -21.02 -17.58
CA GLY A 217 -19.41 -20.14 -18.72
C GLY A 217 -19.36 -18.64 -18.40
N LEU A 218 -19.50 -18.25 -17.13
CA LEU A 218 -19.38 -16.84 -16.70
C LEU A 218 -17.96 -16.32 -16.90
N VAL A 219 -16.99 -16.87 -16.15
CA VAL A 219 -15.56 -16.59 -16.31
C VAL A 219 -14.92 -17.79 -16.98
N ASP A 220 -14.07 -17.55 -17.97
CA ASP A 220 -13.27 -18.59 -18.59
C ASP A 220 -12.03 -18.90 -17.73
N PRO A 221 -11.94 -20.10 -17.13
CA PRO A 221 -10.85 -20.46 -16.23
C PRO A 221 -9.47 -20.47 -16.90
N ASP A 222 -9.40 -20.64 -18.22
CA ASP A 222 -8.14 -20.65 -18.97
C ASP A 222 -7.69 -19.23 -19.37
N HIS A 223 -8.52 -18.22 -19.14
CA HIS A 223 -8.27 -16.82 -19.51
C HIS A 223 -8.34 -15.89 -18.30
N VAL A 224 -7.60 -16.29 -17.25
CA VAL A 224 -7.31 -15.47 -16.07
C VAL A 224 -5.83 -15.09 -16.09
N PHE A 225 -5.54 -13.88 -16.57
CA PHE A 225 -4.18 -13.39 -16.77
C PHE A 225 -3.70 -12.62 -15.54
N VAL A 226 -2.76 -13.20 -14.79
CA VAL A 226 -2.20 -12.54 -13.61
C VAL A 226 -1.24 -11.44 -14.03
N TRP A 227 -1.48 -10.23 -13.53
CA TRP A 227 -0.71 -9.05 -13.86
C TRP A 227 0.75 -9.17 -13.40
N THR A 228 1.68 -8.62 -14.17
CA THR A 228 3.14 -8.60 -13.88
C THR A 228 3.79 -9.96 -13.69
N TRP A 229 3.31 -10.99 -14.42
CA TRP A 229 4.17 -12.12 -14.77
C TRP A 229 5.25 -11.64 -15.74
N ASP A 230 6.50 -11.58 -15.27
CA ASP A 230 7.59 -10.90 -15.96
C ASP A 230 8.52 -11.89 -16.64
N ALA A 231 8.78 -11.69 -17.93
CA ALA A 231 9.69 -12.52 -18.72
C ALA A 231 11.17 -12.30 -18.38
N ARG A 232 11.52 -11.22 -17.66
CA ARG A 232 12.89 -10.98 -17.21
C ARG A 232 13.29 -12.07 -16.20
N PRO A 233 14.51 -12.62 -16.30
CA PRO A 233 14.91 -13.75 -15.47
C PRO A 233 15.12 -13.32 -14.02
N TYR A 234 14.55 -14.10 -13.08
CA TYR A 234 14.86 -14.00 -11.65
C TYR A 234 16.15 -14.79 -11.32
N PRO A 235 17.04 -14.32 -10.42
CA PRO A 235 16.93 -13.10 -9.61
C PRO A 235 17.48 -11.86 -10.30
N ALA A 236 17.94 -11.98 -11.55
CA ALA A 236 18.55 -10.87 -12.25
C ALA A 236 17.62 -9.66 -12.18
N PHE A 237 16.39 -9.74 -12.70
CA PHE A 237 15.34 -8.84 -12.23
C PHE A 237 14.77 -9.42 -10.93
N PRO A 238 14.70 -8.64 -9.84
CA PRO A 238 14.90 -7.19 -9.75
C PRO A 238 16.31 -6.69 -9.38
N GLU A 239 17.28 -7.57 -9.10
CA GLU A 239 18.56 -7.22 -8.47
C GLU A 239 19.50 -6.33 -9.30
N ASN A 240 19.53 -6.45 -10.64
CA ASN A 240 20.40 -5.62 -11.48
C ASN A 240 19.79 -4.23 -11.72
N ALA A 241 19.81 -3.40 -10.68
CA ALA A 241 19.31 -2.02 -10.72
C ALA A 241 20.07 -1.10 -11.70
N ARG A 242 21.20 -1.54 -12.27
CA ARG A 242 21.88 -0.81 -13.36
C ARG A 242 21.19 -1.01 -14.71
N LEU A 243 20.57 -2.17 -14.91
CA LEU A 243 19.90 -2.52 -16.16
C LEU A 243 18.40 -2.20 -16.10
N TRP A 244 17.76 -2.41 -14.94
CA TRP A 244 16.32 -2.23 -14.77
C TRP A 244 16.01 -1.12 -13.77
N ALA A 245 15.45 -0.01 -14.28
CA ALA A 245 15.13 1.17 -13.49
C ALA A 245 13.94 0.96 -12.53
N ASP A 246 13.11 -0.06 -12.78
CA ASP A 246 11.90 -0.41 -12.04
C ASP A 246 12.11 -1.57 -11.06
N GLY A 247 13.33 -2.10 -10.91
CA GLY A 247 13.61 -3.22 -9.99
C GLY A 247 13.20 -2.95 -8.53
N ARG A 248 13.20 -1.69 -8.09
CA ARG A 248 12.73 -1.33 -6.73
C ARG A 248 11.25 -1.58 -6.53
N ASN A 249 10.45 -1.41 -7.59
CA ASN A 249 9.00 -1.58 -7.54
C ASN A 249 8.63 -3.05 -7.31
N TRP A 250 9.51 -3.99 -7.67
CA TRP A 250 9.33 -5.40 -7.34
C TRP A 250 9.14 -5.66 -5.85
N GLN A 251 9.64 -4.81 -4.94
CA GLN A 251 9.52 -5.08 -3.49
C GLN A 251 8.08 -5.02 -2.97
N LEU A 252 7.24 -4.15 -3.54
CA LEU A 252 5.91 -3.85 -3.03
C LEU A 252 4.83 -3.85 -4.12
N GLY A 253 5.20 -3.89 -5.40
CA GLY A 253 4.26 -3.96 -6.51
C GLY A 253 3.76 -5.37 -6.77
N HIS A 254 3.12 -5.55 -7.92
CA HIS A 254 2.41 -6.78 -8.29
C HIS A 254 3.32 -7.90 -8.82
N TRP A 255 4.60 -7.63 -9.12
CA TRP A 255 5.49 -8.60 -9.77
C TRP A 255 5.51 -9.96 -9.07
N LEU A 256 5.38 -11.03 -9.86
CA LEU A 256 5.24 -12.40 -9.35
C LEU A 256 6.53 -13.21 -9.43
N SER A 257 7.36 -12.92 -10.44
CA SER A 257 8.58 -13.67 -10.74
C SER A 257 9.52 -13.66 -9.52
N GLY A 258 9.83 -14.85 -9.00
CA GLY A 258 10.66 -15.03 -7.80
C GLY A 258 9.91 -15.04 -6.46
N ARG A 259 8.63 -14.67 -6.43
CA ARG A 259 7.75 -14.77 -5.25
C ARG A 259 6.92 -16.04 -5.26
N LEU A 260 6.15 -16.22 -6.34
CA LEU A 260 5.32 -17.41 -6.53
C LEU A 260 6.23 -18.62 -6.75
N GLY A 261 6.34 -19.48 -5.73
CA GLY A 261 7.27 -20.61 -5.69
C GLY A 261 7.85 -20.88 -4.30
N THR A 262 7.69 -19.95 -3.35
CA THR A 262 8.03 -20.17 -1.94
C THR A 262 6.92 -20.93 -1.21
N THR A 263 7.30 -21.69 -0.17
CA THR A 263 6.33 -22.33 0.73
C THR A 263 5.78 -21.31 1.72
N THR A 264 4.53 -21.46 2.14
CA THR A 264 4.01 -20.69 3.28
C THR A 264 4.62 -21.23 4.58
N VAL A 265 4.66 -20.41 5.63
CA VAL A 265 5.09 -20.88 6.96
C VAL A 265 4.15 -21.96 7.48
N ALA A 266 2.84 -21.83 7.22
CA ALA A 266 1.83 -22.83 7.56
C ALA A 266 2.14 -24.19 6.93
N ASP A 267 2.42 -24.22 5.62
CA ASP A 267 2.70 -25.45 4.88
C ASP A 267 4.01 -26.10 5.37
N ALA A 268 5.03 -25.28 5.69
CA ALA A 268 6.29 -25.78 6.24
C ALA A 268 6.09 -26.43 7.63
N ILE A 269 5.33 -25.79 8.51
CA ILE A 269 5.00 -26.36 9.83
C ILE A 269 4.19 -27.64 9.68
N ALA A 270 3.17 -27.63 8.81
CA ALA A 270 2.34 -28.81 8.54
C ALA A 270 3.17 -29.99 8.03
N ALA A 271 4.07 -29.75 7.08
CA ALA A 271 4.97 -30.77 6.53
C ALA A 271 5.90 -31.34 7.62
N ILE A 272 6.49 -30.48 8.45
CA ILE A 272 7.34 -30.92 9.57
C ILE A 272 6.54 -31.78 10.56
N LEU A 273 5.34 -31.34 10.95
CA LEU A 273 4.50 -32.09 11.89
C LEU A 273 4.12 -33.46 11.32
N ALA A 274 3.73 -33.51 10.04
CA ALA A 274 3.40 -34.75 9.34
C ALA A 274 4.60 -35.71 9.24
N ASP A 275 5.78 -35.22 8.89
CA ASP A 275 7.03 -36.01 8.82
C ASP A 275 7.41 -36.63 10.18
N HIS A 276 6.95 -36.01 11.27
CA HIS A 276 7.14 -36.48 12.64
C HIS A 276 5.96 -37.29 13.19
N GLY A 277 4.99 -37.65 12.35
CA GLY A 277 3.87 -38.52 12.72
C GLY A 277 2.73 -37.83 13.46
N PHE A 278 2.71 -36.50 13.52
CA PHE A 278 1.56 -35.75 14.01
C PHE A 278 0.56 -35.57 12.87
N SER A 279 -0.67 -36.02 13.07
CA SER A 279 -1.77 -35.85 12.10
C SER A 279 -2.89 -34.94 12.60
N ASP A 280 -2.88 -34.57 13.89
CA ASP A 280 -3.88 -33.69 14.52
C ASP A 280 -3.24 -32.34 14.88
N PHE A 281 -3.18 -31.44 13.91
CA PHE A 281 -2.66 -30.08 14.07
C PHE A 281 -3.50 -29.06 13.27
N ASP A 282 -3.46 -27.80 13.71
CA ASP A 282 -4.16 -26.66 13.07
C ASP A 282 -3.16 -25.52 12.81
N VAL A 283 -2.80 -25.32 11.54
CA VAL A 283 -1.95 -24.22 11.07
C VAL A 283 -2.76 -23.15 10.33
N SER A 284 -4.09 -23.18 10.41
CA SER A 284 -4.96 -22.28 9.65
C SER A 284 -4.87 -20.80 10.08
N MET A 285 -4.21 -20.53 11.21
CA MET A 285 -3.93 -19.20 11.76
C MET A 285 -2.46 -18.79 11.62
N VAL A 286 -1.67 -19.54 10.85
CA VAL A 286 -0.27 -19.21 10.56
C VAL A 286 -0.21 -18.45 9.24
N GLY A 287 0.10 -17.16 9.32
CA GLY A 287 0.36 -16.30 8.16
C GLY A 287 1.85 -16.24 7.79
N GLY A 288 2.14 -15.75 6.59
CA GLY A 288 3.50 -15.47 6.11
C GLY A 288 4.14 -16.53 5.22
N ASP A 289 5.22 -16.12 4.55
CA ASP A 289 5.98 -16.93 3.60
C ASP A 289 7.39 -17.26 4.09
N LEU A 290 7.91 -18.36 3.57
CA LEU A 290 9.25 -18.85 3.88
C LEU A 290 10.09 -18.98 2.60
N THR A 291 10.96 -18.01 2.36
CA THR A 291 11.88 -17.99 1.22
C THR A 291 13.13 -18.83 1.54
N GLY A 292 13.00 -20.15 1.39
CA GLY A 292 14.09 -21.11 1.56
C GLY A 292 14.28 -21.59 3.01
N PHE A 293 14.27 -22.91 3.18
CA PHE A 293 14.51 -23.58 4.45
C PHE A 293 15.44 -24.77 4.22
N ARG A 294 16.55 -24.84 4.97
CA ARG A 294 17.51 -25.94 4.86
C ARG A 294 17.69 -26.63 6.22
N VAL A 295 17.11 -27.82 6.35
CA VAL A 295 17.38 -28.70 7.49
C VAL A 295 18.77 -29.34 7.29
N ARG A 296 19.71 -29.11 8.21
CA ARG A 296 20.99 -29.83 8.25
C ARG A 296 20.85 -31.08 9.14
N GLY A 297 20.61 -32.23 8.51
CA GLY A 297 20.77 -33.57 9.11
C GLY A 297 19.73 -33.99 10.16
N ARG A 298 19.43 -35.29 10.25
CA ARG A 298 18.64 -35.90 11.34
C ARG A 298 19.48 -35.92 12.63
N GLY A 299 19.18 -35.03 13.57
CA GLY A 299 19.66 -35.07 14.96
C GLY A 299 18.48 -35.14 15.95
N PRO A 300 18.67 -35.56 17.21
CA PRO A 300 17.56 -35.93 18.09
C PRO A 300 16.73 -34.70 18.54
N GLU A 301 15.44 -34.77 18.20
CA GLU A 301 14.21 -34.44 18.94
C GLU A 301 14.01 -33.09 19.65
N ARG A 302 15.01 -32.20 19.84
CA ARG A 302 14.77 -30.86 20.45
C ARG A 302 15.36 -29.67 19.69
N GLY A 303 16.19 -29.91 18.68
CA GLY A 303 16.87 -28.84 17.93
C GLY A 303 16.11 -28.30 16.72
N ALA A 304 15.27 -29.11 16.06
CA ALA A 304 14.64 -28.73 14.79
C ALA A 304 13.58 -27.62 14.93
N GLY A 305 12.88 -27.54 16.08
CA GLY A 305 11.94 -26.46 16.37
C GLY A 305 12.60 -25.11 16.65
N SER A 306 13.87 -25.09 17.08
CA SER A 306 14.58 -23.86 17.45
C SER A 306 14.93 -22.95 16.26
N GLY A 307 15.07 -23.52 15.06
CA GLY A 307 15.34 -22.76 13.83
C GLY A 307 14.11 -22.04 13.28
N VAL A 308 12.91 -22.55 13.56
CA VAL A 308 11.62 -21.90 13.24
C VAL A 308 11.24 -20.93 14.35
N ALA A 309 11.56 -21.26 15.61
CA ALA A 309 11.28 -20.41 16.77
C ALA A 309 12.09 -19.10 16.83
N GLY A 310 13.19 -19.00 16.09
CA GLY A 310 14.02 -17.79 16.02
C GLY A 310 13.32 -16.57 15.39
N ASN A 311 12.19 -16.78 14.68
CA ASN A 311 11.34 -15.73 14.12
C ASN A 311 9.85 -15.87 14.50
N ALA A 312 9.50 -16.83 15.36
CA ALA A 312 8.15 -16.98 15.92
C ALA A 312 8.23 -17.68 17.29
N SER A 313 8.03 -16.94 18.38
CA SER A 313 7.93 -17.52 19.73
C SER A 313 6.66 -18.37 19.86
N SER A 314 6.78 -19.58 20.42
CA SER A 314 5.64 -20.46 20.73
C SER A 314 5.82 -21.10 22.11
N ASP A 315 4.82 -20.96 22.99
CA ASP A 315 4.75 -21.70 24.26
C ASP A 315 3.96 -23.00 24.07
N GLY A 316 4.61 -24.14 24.27
CA GLY A 316 3.97 -25.46 24.25
C GLY A 316 3.63 -25.92 25.66
N GLN A 317 2.35 -25.94 26.04
CA GLN A 317 1.87 -26.71 27.20
C GLN A 317 1.30 -28.04 26.72
N GLY A 318 1.94 -29.13 27.13
CA GLY A 318 1.48 -30.48 26.83
C GLY A 318 0.46 -30.97 27.84
N THR A 319 -0.77 -31.17 27.39
CA THR A 319 -1.67 -32.28 27.79
C THR A 319 -2.62 -32.56 26.62
N SER A 320 -3.16 -33.77 26.56
CA SER A 320 -3.93 -34.41 25.47
C SER A 320 -5.12 -33.63 24.88
N ALA A 321 -4.87 -32.50 24.24
CA ALA A 321 -5.82 -31.68 23.50
C ALA A 321 -5.12 -31.08 22.29
N LYS A 322 -5.83 -30.98 21.15
CA LYS A 322 -5.37 -30.44 19.86
C LYS A 322 -4.25 -29.40 19.99
N ALA A 323 -3.09 -29.67 19.39
CA ALA A 323 -2.00 -28.70 19.32
C ALA A 323 -2.40 -27.56 18.37
N ARG A 324 -2.99 -26.50 18.92
CA ARG A 324 -3.30 -25.26 18.21
C ARG A 324 -2.12 -24.31 18.35
N ILE A 325 -1.47 -23.96 17.23
CA ILE A 325 -0.38 -22.99 17.21
C ILE A 325 -1.00 -21.61 17.02
N LEU A 326 -0.93 -20.76 18.04
CA LEU A 326 -1.41 -19.37 18.04
C LEU A 326 -0.22 -18.40 17.91
N PRO A 327 -0.39 -17.24 17.27
CA PRO A 327 0.59 -16.16 17.36
C PRO A 327 0.67 -15.64 18.81
N THR A 328 1.88 -15.47 19.34
CA THR A 328 2.10 -14.84 20.65
C THR A 328 1.93 -13.33 20.56
N SER A 329 0.97 -12.76 21.28
CA SER A 329 1.02 -11.36 21.69
C SER A 329 1.86 -11.27 22.97
N GLU A 330 2.97 -10.54 22.93
CA GLU A 330 3.68 -10.20 24.16
C GLU A 330 2.81 -9.21 24.96
N ASN A 331 2.31 -9.66 26.11
CA ASN A 331 1.71 -8.79 27.12
C ASN A 331 2.75 -8.57 28.24
N PRO A 332 2.98 -7.33 28.70
CA PRO A 332 4.13 -7.00 29.54
C PRO A 332 3.91 -7.42 31.00
N MET A 333 4.93 -8.02 31.61
CA MET A 333 4.96 -8.30 33.04
C MET A 333 5.15 -7.01 33.87
N SER A 334 4.21 -6.84 34.81
CA SER A 334 4.31 -6.30 36.16
C SER A 334 5.27 -5.13 36.48
N THR A 335 4.63 -4.05 36.92
CA THR A 335 5.10 -2.94 37.75
C THR A 335 6.10 -3.33 38.84
N ASP A 336 7.25 -2.65 38.92
CA ASP A 336 7.45 -1.62 39.95
C ASP A 336 8.74 -0.79 39.70
N ARG A 337 8.66 0.51 40.04
CA ARG A 337 9.73 1.52 40.24
C ARG A 337 10.27 2.36 39.04
N LEU A 338 9.94 3.67 39.17
CA LEU A 338 10.60 4.91 38.68
C LEU A 338 10.14 5.50 37.32
N PRO A 339 10.26 6.83 37.12
CA PRO A 339 9.61 7.93 37.82
C PRO A 339 8.62 8.69 36.91
N VAL A 340 7.71 9.45 37.52
CA VAL A 340 6.66 10.23 36.86
C VAL A 340 7.26 11.33 35.96
N TRP A 341 7.12 11.19 34.64
CA TRP A 341 7.30 12.30 33.70
C TRP A 341 5.96 12.97 33.44
N ARG A 342 5.85 14.22 33.89
CA ARG A 342 4.70 15.11 33.67
C ARG A 342 4.39 15.23 32.18
N THR A 343 3.20 14.81 31.77
CA THR A 343 2.60 15.16 30.48
C THR A 343 2.41 16.67 30.41
N LYS A 344 3.19 17.38 29.58
CA LYS A 344 2.77 18.69 29.08
C LYS A 344 1.74 18.45 27.99
N LYS A 345 0.46 18.69 28.30
CA LYS A 345 -0.59 18.92 27.31
C LYS A 345 -0.13 20.07 26.41
N TYR A 346 -0.03 19.82 25.11
CA TYR A 346 -0.09 20.91 24.13
C TYR A 346 -1.56 21.15 23.82
N ALA A 347 -1.97 22.39 24.04
CA ALA A 347 -3.33 22.85 23.84
C ALA A 347 -3.69 22.85 22.35
N ASP A 348 -4.93 22.47 22.06
CA ASP A 348 -5.61 22.72 20.80
C ASP A 348 -5.44 24.19 20.38
N LEU A 349 -4.91 24.41 19.19
CA LEU A 349 -5.02 25.67 18.49
C LEU A 349 -5.69 25.41 17.15
N THR A 350 -7.01 25.66 17.15
CA THR A 350 -7.81 25.93 15.96
C THR A 350 -7.12 26.99 15.11
N LEU A 351 -6.83 26.67 13.85
CA LEU A 351 -6.34 27.64 12.87
C LEU A 351 -7.44 27.92 11.84
N ALA A 352 -8.08 29.07 12.02
CA ALA A 352 -8.91 29.74 11.03
C ALA A 352 -8.07 30.13 9.80
N GLY A 353 -8.72 30.18 8.63
CA GLY A 353 -8.05 30.15 7.32
C GLY A 353 -7.26 31.38 6.85
N VAL A 354 -6.85 31.27 5.57
CA VAL A 354 -6.36 32.30 4.60
C VAL A 354 -4.84 32.40 4.36
N THR A 355 -4.46 32.06 3.10
CA THR A 355 -3.31 32.38 2.20
C THR A 355 -1.97 32.93 2.76
N GLY A 356 -0.81 32.31 2.43
CA GLY A 356 0.54 32.92 2.64
C GLY A 356 1.80 32.07 2.36
N ASP A 357 2.65 32.56 1.44
CA ASP A 357 4.11 32.52 1.13
C ASP A 357 5.06 31.32 1.38
N GLY A 358 4.64 30.16 1.91
CA GLY A 358 5.46 28.94 1.86
C GLY A 358 6.77 28.96 2.67
N VAL A 359 6.85 29.75 3.74
CA VAL A 359 8.01 29.80 4.65
C VAL A 359 7.83 28.81 5.81
N PHE A 360 8.87 28.04 6.13
CA PHE A 360 8.84 27.04 7.20
C PHE A 360 10.20 26.85 7.88
N SER A 361 10.20 26.23 9.06
CA SER A 361 11.42 25.88 9.79
C SER A 361 11.31 24.54 10.53
N GLY A 362 12.45 23.92 10.82
CA GLY A 362 12.52 22.58 11.39
C GLY A 362 13.92 22.16 11.80
N TYR A 363 14.02 20.96 12.38
CA TYR A 363 15.30 20.28 12.57
C TYR A 363 15.40 19.16 11.54
N ALA A 364 16.39 19.26 10.65
CA ALA A 364 16.64 18.27 9.61
C ALA A 364 17.43 17.06 10.11
N SER A 365 18.11 17.20 11.25
CA SER A 365 18.79 16.12 11.96
C SER A 365 18.91 16.50 13.43
N LEU A 366 18.86 15.51 14.33
CA LEU A 366 19.08 15.68 15.77
C LEU A 366 20.36 14.93 16.15
N PHE A 367 21.25 15.62 16.86
CA PHE A 367 22.58 15.07 17.12
C PHE A 367 22.54 13.94 18.13
N GLY A 368 23.25 12.85 17.82
CA GLY A 368 23.37 11.66 18.66
C GLY A 368 22.19 10.70 18.59
N GLU A 369 21.06 11.08 17.98
CA GLU A 369 19.96 10.17 17.70
C GLU A 369 20.33 9.22 16.55
N VAL A 370 19.92 7.95 16.67
CA VAL A 370 20.19 6.91 15.69
C VAL A 370 19.03 6.86 14.70
N ASP A 371 19.35 7.00 13.41
CA ASP A 371 18.37 6.91 12.33
C ASP A 371 18.07 5.46 11.94
N LEU A 372 17.10 5.27 11.04
CA LEU A 372 16.69 3.95 10.54
C LEU A 372 17.78 3.23 9.75
N GLY A 373 18.81 3.96 9.28
CA GLY A 373 20.01 3.42 8.62
C GLY A 373 21.13 3.04 9.59
N LYS A 374 20.90 3.14 10.91
CA LYS A 374 21.90 2.98 11.98
C LYS A 374 23.03 4.01 11.92
N ASP A 375 22.76 5.19 11.39
CA ASP A 375 23.66 6.34 11.47
C ASP A 375 23.27 7.27 12.62
N ALA A 376 24.27 7.91 13.24
CA ALA A 376 24.05 8.96 14.23
C ALA A 376 24.97 10.15 13.94
N ILE A 377 24.38 11.27 13.52
CA ILE A 377 25.12 12.51 13.26
C ILE A 377 25.64 13.09 14.58
N GLN A 378 26.93 13.42 14.63
CA GLN A 378 27.53 14.04 15.82
C GLN A 378 27.57 15.58 15.69
N PRO A 379 27.59 16.31 16.81
CA PRO A 379 27.77 17.76 16.78
C PRO A 379 29.06 18.14 16.04
N GLY A 380 29.01 19.18 15.21
CA GLY A 380 30.13 19.63 14.40
C GLY A 380 30.25 18.96 13.03
N ALA A 381 29.42 17.97 12.70
CA ALA A 381 29.57 17.17 11.49
C ALA A 381 29.42 17.99 10.20
N PHE A 382 28.62 19.05 10.17
CA PHE A 382 28.34 19.86 8.98
C PHE A 382 29.09 21.19 8.94
N VAL A 383 29.83 21.57 9.98
CA VAL A 383 30.51 22.88 10.08
C VAL A 383 31.31 23.22 8.83
N LYS A 384 32.23 22.33 8.42
CA LYS A 384 33.07 22.53 7.23
C LYS A 384 32.26 22.60 5.93
N SER A 385 31.18 21.81 5.83
CA SER A 385 30.30 21.82 4.66
C SER A 385 29.56 23.15 4.53
N LEU A 386 29.07 23.68 5.65
CA LEU A 386 28.34 24.95 5.71
C LEU A 386 29.28 26.14 5.50
N GLU A 387 30.51 26.10 6.02
CA GLU A 387 31.56 27.11 5.73
C GLU A 387 31.90 27.14 4.24
N LYS A 388 31.99 25.97 3.60
CA LYS A 388 32.34 25.84 2.18
C LYS A 388 31.22 26.30 1.23
N ARG A 389 29.97 25.92 1.50
CA ARG A 389 28.85 26.04 0.53
C ARG A 389 27.84 27.13 0.91
N GLY A 390 27.77 27.51 2.19
CA GLY A 390 26.69 28.33 2.73
C GLY A 390 25.31 27.67 2.63
N ALA A 391 24.29 28.29 3.21
CA ALA A 391 22.92 27.78 3.15
C ALA A 391 22.37 27.68 1.71
N ALA A 392 22.71 28.64 0.84
CA ALA A 392 22.26 28.66 -0.56
C ALA A 392 22.88 27.54 -1.42
N GLY A 393 23.99 26.95 -0.99
CA GLY A 393 24.65 25.84 -1.67
C GLY A 393 24.04 24.47 -1.36
N VAL A 394 23.19 24.37 -0.34
CA VAL A 394 22.44 23.16 0.02
C VAL A 394 21.08 23.19 -0.68
N ARG A 395 20.72 22.11 -1.40
CA ARG A 395 19.46 22.09 -2.17
C ARG A 395 18.26 21.74 -1.29
N MET A 396 17.10 22.33 -1.62
CA MET A 396 15.81 22.00 -1.03
C MET A 396 15.04 21.17 -2.04
N LEU A 397 14.90 19.87 -1.78
CA LEU A 397 14.28 18.92 -2.71
C LEU A 397 13.02 18.29 -2.10
N PHE A 398 12.24 17.63 -2.96
CA PHE A 398 11.18 16.72 -2.54
C PHE A 398 11.71 15.28 -2.60
N GLN A 399 11.54 14.50 -1.53
CA GLN A 399 11.84 13.05 -1.52
C GLN A 399 13.24 12.68 -2.04
N HIS A 400 14.24 13.52 -1.80
CA HIS A 400 15.62 13.36 -2.30
C HIS A 400 15.77 13.36 -3.84
N ASP A 401 14.76 13.79 -4.59
CA ASP A 401 14.80 13.83 -6.05
C ASP A 401 15.46 15.15 -6.55
N PRO A 402 16.64 15.09 -7.20
CA PRO A 402 17.27 16.29 -7.75
C PRO A 402 16.49 16.96 -8.89
N ALA A 403 15.50 16.26 -9.50
CA ALA A 403 14.60 16.82 -10.50
C ALA A 403 13.45 17.64 -9.90
N GLU A 404 13.22 17.55 -8.57
CA GLU A 404 12.13 18.26 -7.88
C GLU A 404 12.63 19.29 -6.84
N PRO A 405 13.30 20.38 -7.28
CA PRO A 405 13.68 21.46 -6.37
C PRO A 405 12.45 22.26 -5.92
N LEU A 406 12.29 22.39 -4.61
CA LEU A 406 11.10 23.02 -4.01
C LEU A 406 11.29 24.49 -3.66
N GLY A 407 12.54 24.94 -3.48
CA GLY A 407 12.79 26.28 -2.96
C GLY A 407 14.24 26.50 -2.57
N ARG A 408 14.45 27.38 -1.59
CA ARG A 408 15.79 27.71 -1.06
C ARG A 408 15.82 27.76 0.46
N TRP A 409 16.93 27.30 1.02
CA TRP A 409 17.23 27.50 2.43
C TRP A 409 17.75 28.92 2.67
N ARG A 410 17.18 29.59 3.67
CA ARG A 410 17.62 30.92 4.13
C ARG A 410 18.63 30.78 5.25
N THR A 411 18.34 29.88 6.18
CA THR A 411 19.16 29.61 7.37
C THR A 411 19.41 28.12 7.45
N ILE A 412 20.68 27.74 7.62
CA ILE A 412 21.07 26.39 8.05
C ILE A 412 22.16 26.60 9.09
N ARG A 413 21.96 26.07 10.31
CA ARG A 413 22.94 26.16 11.38
C ARG A 413 22.87 24.95 12.29
N GLU A 414 24.01 24.58 12.85
CA GLU A 414 24.06 23.64 13.97
C GLU A 414 23.80 24.39 15.29
N ASP A 415 23.15 23.71 16.23
CA ASP A 415 23.14 24.09 17.64
C ASP A 415 23.25 22.87 18.55
N GLY A 416 23.11 23.06 19.86
CA GLY A 416 23.21 21.97 20.83
C GLY A 416 22.18 20.86 20.66
N ARG A 417 21.13 21.07 19.87
CA ARG A 417 20.08 20.07 19.59
C ARG A 417 20.31 19.35 18.26
N GLY A 418 20.67 20.07 17.19
CA GLY A 418 20.80 19.46 15.88
C GLY A 418 21.05 20.43 14.74
N LEU A 419 20.70 20.01 13.52
CA LEU A 419 20.78 20.84 12.32
C LEU A 419 19.45 21.58 12.11
N TYR A 420 19.41 22.85 12.53
CA TYR A 420 18.24 23.71 12.37
C TYR A 420 18.22 24.37 10.98
N VAL A 421 17.03 24.43 10.37
CA VAL A 421 16.82 24.98 9.04
C VAL A 421 15.62 25.93 8.97
N GLU A 422 15.72 26.95 8.12
CA GLU A 422 14.60 27.82 7.72
C GLU A 422 14.61 27.97 6.20
N GLY A 423 13.47 27.67 5.58
CA GLY A 423 13.32 27.58 4.13
C GLY A 423 12.15 28.39 3.60
N VAL A 424 12.19 28.70 2.31
CA VAL A 424 11.04 29.24 1.58
C VAL A 424 10.79 28.42 0.32
N LEU A 425 9.56 27.95 0.16
CA LEU A 425 9.06 27.26 -1.03
C LEU A 425 8.87 28.24 -2.19
N SER A 426 9.23 27.83 -3.40
CA SER A 426 9.11 28.64 -4.61
C SER A 426 7.67 28.58 -5.15
N PRO A 427 6.86 29.65 -5.07
CA PRO A 427 5.44 29.60 -5.44
C PRO A 427 5.20 29.33 -6.94
N GLY A 428 6.20 29.60 -7.79
CA GLY A 428 6.15 29.28 -9.22
C GLY A 428 6.26 27.78 -9.53
N VAL A 429 6.77 26.96 -8.62
CA VAL A 429 6.94 25.51 -8.81
C VAL A 429 5.65 24.80 -8.37
N ALA A 430 5.06 24.00 -9.26
CA ALA A 430 3.81 23.28 -8.97
C ALA A 430 3.91 22.38 -7.74
N ARG A 431 4.94 21.52 -7.71
CA ARG A 431 5.22 20.65 -6.56
C ARG A 431 5.39 21.42 -5.26
N ALA A 432 6.05 22.58 -5.28
CA ALA A 432 6.24 23.40 -4.08
C ALA A 432 4.90 23.93 -3.52
N ARG A 433 3.90 24.20 -4.39
CA ARG A 433 2.55 24.56 -3.95
C ARG A 433 1.82 23.38 -3.33
N GLU A 434 1.93 22.18 -3.91
CA GLU A 434 1.35 20.94 -3.36
C GLU A 434 1.96 20.63 -1.99
N VAL A 435 3.29 20.60 -1.89
CA VAL A 435 4.03 20.38 -0.64
C VAL A 435 3.63 21.41 0.41
N HIS A 436 3.47 22.68 0.04
CA HIS A 436 2.99 23.70 0.97
C HIS A 436 1.59 23.39 1.52
N GLN A 437 0.66 22.88 0.70
CA GLN A 437 -0.68 22.48 1.18
C GLN A 437 -0.61 21.26 2.09
N LEU A 438 0.21 20.26 1.74
CA LEU A 438 0.40 19.05 2.56
C LEU A 438 1.07 19.37 3.91
N MET A 439 2.01 20.32 3.94
CA MET A 439 2.60 20.82 5.17
C MET A 439 1.59 21.58 6.03
N LYS A 440 0.69 22.35 5.39
CA LYS A 440 -0.38 23.07 6.10
C LYS A 440 -1.43 22.14 6.69
N SER A 441 -1.75 21.04 6.02
CA SER A 441 -2.70 20.05 6.55
C SER A 441 -2.08 19.10 7.57
N GLY A 442 -0.76 19.16 7.79
CA GLY A 442 -0.02 18.23 8.64
C GLY A 442 0.16 16.84 8.02
N ALA A 443 -0.21 16.65 6.74
CA ALA A 443 -0.01 15.40 6.01
C ALA A 443 1.45 15.16 5.63
N LEU A 444 2.28 16.22 5.65
CA LEU A 444 3.70 16.15 5.31
C LEU A 444 4.51 17.10 6.20
N ASP A 445 5.34 16.55 7.08
CA ASP A 445 6.16 17.34 8.00
C ASP A 445 7.60 16.81 8.16
N GLY A 446 8.00 15.79 7.39
CA GLY A 446 9.33 15.18 7.47
C GLY A 446 10.44 16.02 6.86
N LEU A 447 11.61 16.02 7.50
CA LEU A 447 12.85 16.54 6.95
C LEU A 447 13.93 15.46 6.97
N SER A 448 14.66 15.32 5.86
CA SER A 448 15.76 14.36 5.75
C SER A 448 16.96 14.99 5.05
N ILE A 449 18.15 14.51 5.36
CA ILE A 449 19.42 15.06 4.87
C ILE A 449 20.05 14.13 3.83
N GLY A 450 20.59 14.72 2.76
CA GLY A 450 21.46 14.03 1.81
C GLY A 450 22.88 14.56 1.92
N PHE A 451 23.80 13.68 2.24
CA PHE A 451 25.20 14.02 2.45
C PHE A 451 26.14 12.91 1.99
N GLN A 452 27.38 13.28 1.71
CA GLN A 452 28.48 12.35 1.58
C GLN A 452 29.23 12.25 2.91
N THR A 453 29.47 11.03 3.38
CA THR A 453 30.28 10.80 4.59
C THR A 453 31.74 11.12 4.30
N VAL A 454 32.34 12.04 5.06
CA VAL A 454 33.77 12.37 4.97
C VAL A 454 34.54 11.63 6.06
N ARG A 455 34.00 11.59 7.28
CA ARG A 455 34.60 10.87 8.41
C ARG A 455 33.54 10.29 9.32
N SER A 456 33.71 9.04 9.70
CA SER A 456 32.82 8.34 10.62
C SER A 456 33.57 7.36 11.52
N ARG A 457 32.93 6.95 12.62
CA ARG A 457 33.40 5.87 13.49
C ARG A 457 32.25 4.89 13.73
N THR A 458 32.48 3.61 13.47
CA THR A 458 31.50 2.56 13.76
C THR A 458 31.73 2.00 15.15
N ASP A 459 30.65 1.93 15.93
CA ASP A 459 30.61 1.17 17.16
C ASP A 459 30.48 -0.32 16.82
N ARG A 460 31.50 -1.12 17.18
CA ARG A 460 31.56 -2.54 16.84
C ARG A 460 30.55 -3.39 17.61
N THR A 461 30.05 -2.89 18.74
CA THR A 461 29.10 -3.62 19.59
C THR A 461 27.67 -3.40 19.11
N THR A 462 27.32 -2.16 18.78
CA THR A 462 25.94 -1.79 18.39
C THR A 462 25.74 -1.77 16.87
N GLY A 463 26.83 -1.74 16.09
CA GLY A 463 26.78 -1.58 14.63
C GLY A 463 26.44 -0.16 14.18
N VAL A 464 26.23 0.78 15.11
CA VAL A 464 25.88 2.18 14.81
C VAL A 464 27.09 2.92 14.25
N ARG A 465 26.91 3.60 13.13
CA ARG A 465 27.94 4.44 12.51
C ARG A 465 27.74 5.90 12.92
N ARG A 466 28.67 6.41 13.72
CA ARG A 466 28.68 7.81 14.16
C ARG A 466 29.37 8.68 13.13
N ILE A 467 28.63 9.60 12.52
CA ILE A 467 29.14 10.50 11.49
C ILE A 467 29.76 11.72 12.17
N LEU A 468 31.07 11.89 11.99
CA LEU A 468 31.88 12.95 12.61
C LEU A 468 32.13 14.13 11.67
N GLU A 469 32.06 13.90 10.36
CA GLU A 469 32.17 14.92 9.32
C GLU A 469 31.37 14.48 8.09
N ALA A 470 30.48 15.34 7.62
CA ALA A 470 29.58 15.11 6.52
C ALA A 470 29.59 16.31 5.55
N ASP A 471 29.70 16.01 4.26
CA ASP A 471 29.54 16.99 3.20
C ASP A 471 28.06 17.03 2.79
N LEU A 472 27.33 18.01 3.32
CA LEU A 472 25.89 18.19 3.16
C LEU A 472 25.56 18.77 1.79
N TRP A 473 24.77 18.04 1.01
CA TRP A 473 24.42 18.43 -0.37
C TRP A 473 22.99 18.96 -0.47
N GLU A 474 22.07 18.33 0.25
CA GLU A 474 20.66 18.70 0.21
C GLU A 474 19.94 18.36 1.51
N ILE A 475 18.81 19.04 1.70
CA ILE A 475 17.84 18.73 2.75
C ILE A 475 16.49 18.67 2.04
N SER A 476 15.80 17.55 2.20
CA SER A 476 14.55 17.26 1.52
C SER A 476 13.36 17.34 2.47
N ILE A 477 12.24 17.82 1.93
CA ILE A 477 10.93 17.58 2.55
C ILE A 477 10.48 16.20 2.10
N VAL A 478 10.19 15.33 3.08
CA VAL A 478 9.95 13.90 2.83
C VAL A 478 8.76 13.39 3.62
N THR A 479 8.12 12.33 3.13
CA THR A 479 7.03 11.66 3.87
C THR A 479 7.58 10.89 5.06
N PHE A 480 8.69 10.17 4.86
CA PHE A 480 9.31 9.33 5.88
C PHE A 480 10.81 9.66 5.98
N PRO A 481 11.21 10.50 6.93
CA PRO A 481 12.63 10.78 7.12
C PRO A 481 13.33 9.59 7.76
N MET A 482 14.59 9.38 7.37
CA MET A 482 15.43 8.36 7.98
C MET A 482 15.54 8.55 9.50
N LEU A 483 15.47 9.80 9.97
CA LEU A 483 15.33 10.13 11.38
C LEU A 483 13.87 10.52 11.69
N PRO A 484 13.07 9.66 12.34
CA PRO A 484 11.64 9.92 12.60
C PRO A 484 11.33 11.12 13.49
N SER A 485 12.31 11.74 14.12
CA SER A 485 12.17 12.97 14.92
C SER A 485 12.53 14.25 14.16
N ALA A 486 13.14 14.12 12.97
CA ALA A 486 13.46 15.25 12.10
C ALA A 486 12.19 15.76 11.40
N ARG A 487 11.69 16.91 11.87
CA ARG A 487 10.38 17.46 11.48
C ARG A 487 10.40 18.95 11.25
N VAL A 488 9.51 19.39 10.38
CA VAL A 488 9.02 20.76 10.30
C VAL A 488 8.31 21.07 11.61
N SER A 489 8.71 22.18 12.23
CA SER A 489 8.23 22.61 13.55
C SER A 489 7.36 23.86 13.48
N ASN A 490 7.42 24.61 12.38
CA ASN A 490 6.59 25.79 12.17
C ASN A 490 6.43 26.10 10.68
N VAL A 491 5.22 26.47 10.25
CA VAL A 491 4.92 27.00 8.91
C VAL A 491 4.40 28.42 9.14
N LYS A 492 5.24 29.43 8.90
CA LYS A 492 4.95 30.82 9.34
C LYS A 492 4.38 31.67 8.20
N ASN A 493 3.38 32.49 8.55
CA ASN A 493 2.90 33.62 7.75
C ASN A 493 3.97 34.71 7.65
N ALA A 494 4.13 35.34 6.49
CA ALA A 494 4.94 36.55 6.33
C ALA A 494 4.07 37.72 5.86
N ARG A 495 3.94 38.75 6.70
CA ARG A 495 3.80 40.15 6.27
C ARG A 495 4.69 40.99 7.18
N TRP A 496 5.87 41.36 6.68
CA TRP A 496 6.70 42.41 7.27
C TRP A 496 6.54 43.65 6.39
N PHE A 497 5.76 44.63 6.84
CA PHE A 497 5.78 45.95 6.24
C PHE A 497 6.92 46.76 6.86
N TRP A 498 7.84 47.19 6.00
CA TRP A 498 8.76 48.29 6.27
C TRP A 498 7.96 49.59 6.24
N LEU A 499 7.98 50.39 7.31
CA LEU A 499 7.56 51.79 7.27
C LEU A 499 8.82 52.66 7.08
N PRO A 500 8.86 53.56 6.09
CA PRO A 500 9.94 54.53 5.98
C PRO A 500 9.77 55.62 7.05
N ALA A 501 10.90 56.10 7.54
CA ALA A 501 10.97 57.26 8.42
C ALA A 501 10.23 58.46 7.80
N ARG A 502 9.37 59.10 8.58
CA ARG A 502 9.04 60.52 8.39
C ARG A 502 9.19 61.27 9.71
N ARG A 503 10.08 62.26 9.64
CA ARG A 503 10.27 63.37 10.57
C ARG A 503 8.92 64.03 10.90
N ARG A 504 8.69 64.33 12.18
CA ARG A 504 8.83 65.69 12.73
C ARG A 504 9.02 65.61 14.23
#